data_AF-A0A3B9EP53-F1
#
_entry.id   AF-A0A3B9EP53-F1
#
_cell.length_a   1.000
_cell.length_b   1.000
_cell.length_c   1.000
_cell.angle_alpha   90.00
_cell.angle_beta   90.00
_cell.angle_gamma   90.00
#
_symmetry.space_group_name_H-M   'P 1'
#
loop_
_entity.id
_entity.type
_entity.pdbx_description
1 polymer ?
#
loop_
_entity_poly.entity_id
_entity_poly.type
_entity_poly.pdbx_seq_one_letter_code
_entity_poly.pdbx_strand_id
1 'polypeptide(L)' 'MTTEQTFLVTYGLHNFVRHAAAAGRNAFLIKRREGADMVRHATALIEGAYGDRADIRLV' A
#
# COMPACT_ATOMS: atom_id res chain seq x y z
N MET A 1 -12.55 -2.44 -10.68
CA MET A 1 -11.63 -2.54 -9.52
C MET A 1 -10.34 -3.17 -10.01
N THR A 2 -9.18 -2.61 -9.65
CA THR A 2 -7.88 -3.25 -9.94
C THR A 2 -7.55 -4.26 -8.84
N THR A 3 -6.71 -5.25 -9.13
CA THR A 3 -6.26 -6.27 -8.17
C THR A 3 -5.68 -5.62 -6.90
N GLU A 4 -4.97 -4.50 -7.07
CA GLU A 4 -4.36 -3.75 -5.98
C GLU A 4 -5.41 -3.04 -5.13
N GLN A 5 -6.45 -2.47 -5.74
CA GLN A 5 -7.55 -1.89 -4.97
C GLN A 5 -8.33 -2.95 -4.20
N THR A 6 -8.56 -4.13 -4.79
CA THR A 6 -9.18 -5.27 -4.10
C THR A 6 -8.32 -5.70 -2.91
N PHE A 7 -7.00 -5.83 -3.10
CA PHE A 7 -6.05 -6.11 -2.02
C PHE A 7 -6.17 -5.10 -0.87
N LEU A 8 -6.16 -3.81 -1.19
CA LEU A 8 -6.29 -2.76 -0.17
C LEU A 8 -7.63 -2.85 0.59
N VAL A 9 -8.71 -3.27 -0.06
CA VAL A 9 -10.00 -3.47 0.60
C VAL A 9 -9.99 -4.74 1.46
N THR A 10 -9.49 -5.86 0.93
CA THR A 10 -9.41 -7.15 1.63
C THR A 10 -8.61 -7.07 2.92
N TYR A 11 -7.50 -6.33 2.92
CA TYR A 11 -6.62 -6.17 4.08
C TYR A 11 -6.94 -4.90 4.90
N GLY A 12 -8.04 -4.18 4.60
CA GLY A 12 -8.44 -2.98 5.34
C GLY A 12 -7.51 -1.78 5.21
N LEU A 13 -6.56 -1.83 4.27
CA LEU A 13 -5.57 -0.78 4.03
C LEU A 13 -6.16 0.43 3.28
N HIS A 14 -7.28 0.26 2.56
CA HIS A 14 -7.87 1.28 1.68
C HIS A 14 -8.20 2.62 2.37
N ASN A 15 -8.29 2.65 3.70
CA ASN A 15 -8.62 3.86 4.46
C ASN A 15 -7.44 4.85 4.50
N PHE A 16 -6.21 4.34 4.50
CA PHE A 16 -4.99 5.14 4.65
C PHE A 16 -3.91 4.83 3.63
N VAL A 17 -4.06 3.75 2.85
CA VAL A 17 -3.18 3.39 1.74
C VAL A 17 -3.92 3.59 0.42
N ARG A 18 -3.26 4.25 -0.53
CA ARG A 18 -3.71 4.38 -1.91
C ARG A 18 -2.72 3.73 -2.86
N HIS A 19 -3.22 2.97 -3.82
CA HIS A 19 -2.41 2.53 -4.95
C HIS A 19 -2.33 3.64 -6.00
N ALA A 20 -1.11 3.90 -6.49
CA ALA A 20 -0.81 4.78 -7.60
C ALA A 20 0.09 4.01 -8.57
N ALA A 21 -0.47 3.59 -9.71
CA ALA A 21 0.34 3.03 -10.78
C ALA A 21 1.00 4.19 -11.55
N ALA A 22 2.31 4.37 -11.41
CA ALA A 22 3.08 5.33 -12.21
C ALA A 22 4.07 4.58 -13.09
N ALA A 23 3.94 4.71 -14.42
CA ALA A 23 4.86 4.14 -15.40
C ALA A 23 5.14 2.63 -15.25
N GLY A 24 4.12 1.84 -14.89
CA GLY A 24 4.23 0.38 -14.73
C GLY A 24 4.83 -0.09 -13.39
N ARG A 25 5.11 0.82 -12.45
CA ARG A 25 5.48 0.49 -11.07
C ARG A 25 4.29 0.60 -10.14
N ASN A 26 4.14 -0.40 -9.27
CA ASN A 26 3.10 -0.43 -8.25
C ASN A 26 3.53 0.46 -7.08
N ALA A 27 3.12 1.73 -7.09
CA ALA A 27 3.38 2.60 -5.95
C ALA A 27 2.21 2.53 -4.95
N PHE A 28 2.53 2.43 -3.67
CA PHE A 28 1.58 2.45 -2.56
C PHE A 28 1.87 3.67 -1.68
N LEU A 29 0.91 4.57 -1.63
CA LEU A 29 0.95 5.82 -0.87
C LEU A 29 0.28 5.61 0.48
N ILE A 30 1.07 5.55 1.54
CA ILE A 30 0.60 5.42 2.92
C ILE A 30 0.50 6.82 3.53
N LYS A 31 -0.71 7.23 3.91
CA LYS A 31 -0.95 8.50 4.61
C LYS A 31 -0.40 8.40 6.03
N ARG A 32 0.45 9.35 6.42
CA ARG A 32 1.02 9.47 7.79
C ARG A 32 0.02 9.80 8.90
N ARG A 33 -1.28 9.76 8.61
CA ARG A 33 -2.35 9.98 9.60
C ARG A 33 -2.48 8.80 10.58
N GLU A 34 -2.12 7.60 10.14
CA GLU A 34 -2.11 6.41 11.00
C GLU A 34 -0.83 6.31 11.83
N GLY A 35 -0.92 5.65 12.99
CA GLY A 35 0.22 5.41 13.86
C GLY A 35 1.34 4.64 13.17
N ALA A 36 2.58 4.80 13.65
CA ALA A 36 3.76 4.17 13.06
C ALA A 36 3.65 2.63 12.97
N ASP A 37 2.96 2.00 13.92
CA ASP A 37 2.68 0.55 13.92
C ASP A 37 1.81 0.13 12.73
N MET A 38 0.76 0.91 12.43
CA MET A 38 -0.13 0.66 11.28
C MET A 38 0.60 0.87 9.95
N VAL A 39 1.47 1.89 9.89
CA VAL A 39 2.34 2.11 8.72
C VAL A 39 3.26 0.91 8.51
N ARG A 40 3.95 0.44 9.56
CA ARG A 40 4.83 -0.74 9.48
C ARG A 40 4.07 -2.01 9.10
N HIS A 41 2.86 -2.19 9.64
CA HIS A 41 2.02 -3.33 9.31
C HIS A 41 1.60 -3.32 7.84
N ALA A 42 1.18 -2.17 7.32
CA ALA A 42 0.83 -2.00 5.91
C ALA A 42 2.04 -2.23 4.99
N THR A 43 3.21 -1.68 5.35
CA THR A 43 4.46 -1.90 4.63
C THR A 43 4.78 -3.39 4.52
N ALA A 44 4.78 -4.12 5.64
CA ALA A 44 5.07 -5.55 5.65
C ALA A 44 4.07 -6.37 4.81
N LEU A 45 2.78 -6.03 4.82
CA LEU A 45 1.76 -6.67 3.99
C LEU A 45 1.99 -6.43 2.50
N ILE A 46 2.32 -5.18 2.12
CA ILE A 46 2.56 -4.80 0.73
C ILE A 46 3.84 -5.46 0.21
N GLU A 47 4.92 -5.44 0.99
CA GLU A 47 6.18 -6.14 0.65
C GLU A 47 5.97 -7.65 0.53
N GLY A 48 5.20 -8.27 1.43
CA GLY A 48 4.90 -9.70 1.37
C GLY A 48 4.09 -10.10 0.13
N ALA A 49 3.21 -9.22 -0.36
CA ALA A 49 2.33 -9.50 -1.51
C ALA A 49 2.94 -9.14 -2.87
N TYR A 50 3.66 -8.02 -2.94
CA TYR A 50 4.16 -7.45 -4.20
C TYR A 50 5.69 -7.49 -4.32
N GLY A 51 6.41 -7.78 -3.23
CA GLY A 51 7.86 -7.89 -3.18
C GLY A 51 8.58 -6.61 -3.59
N ASP A 52 9.74 -6.78 -4.23
CA ASP A 52 10.63 -5.72 -4.72
C ASP A 52 9.99 -4.76 -5.76
N ARG A 53 8.83 -5.14 -6.32
CA ARG A 53 8.10 -4.32 -7.30
C ARG A 53 7.20 -3.26 -6.65
N ALA A 54 7.07 -3.26 -5.33
CA ALA A 54 6.27 -2.30 -4.59
C ALA A 54 7.07 -1.05 -4.20
N ASP A 55 6.70 0.10 -4.74
CA ASP A 55 7.26 1.39 -4.34
C ASP A 55 6.40 1.96 -3.21
N ILE A 56 6.86 1.86 -1.96
CA ILE A 56 6.10 2.30 -0.79
C ILE A 56 6.51 3.73 -0.45
N ARG A 57 5.57 4.68 -0.54
CA ARG A 57 5.79 6.09 -0.21
C ARG A 57 4.93 6.52 0.95
N LEU A 58 5.56 7.12 1.95
CA LEU A 58 4.84 7.80 3.03
C LEU A 58 4.57 9.25 2.62
N VAL A 59 3.28 9.63 2.62
CA VAL A 59 2.82 10.98 2.28
C VAL A 59 2.05 11.63 3.41
#